data_AF-A0A953IR01-F1
#
_entry.id   AF-A0A953IR01-F1
#
_cell.length_a   1.000
_cell.length_b   1.000
_cell.length_c   1.000
_cell.angle_alpha   90.00
_cell.angle_beta   90.00
_cell.angle_gamma   90.00
#
_symmetry.space_group_name_H-M   'P 1'
#
loop_
_entity.id
_entity.type
_entity.pdbx_description
1 polymer ?
#
loop_
_entity_poly.entity_id
_entity_poly.type
_entity_poly.pdbx_seq_one_letter_code
_entity_poly.pdbx_strand_id
1 'polypeptide(L)'
;MSKPADARQHQMHHPQVQAWWREMDCGFTQVADVFEECLYEALTAFSKREMDDYVAAAKTLSRLGRGPEPVLAFLEAWPSVASAVGTAALEDVMATARALQASPNGHAIAPFLQTLAPVARRLASREQLAFYLDIARELMARTTGSIHGRHATIASPGLPAFFRQAPQLVETLPMAGLQNWVDYGIRHYGDHPQQQQDYFKLALADSRAVLQRERHGTLFADAERRLDLYLRALWRDPQPLIPYSNAYHELRQIVPYYDSLGMRLPDVYDARNGISGLDRYRATLAHMAGHRRWSSPQIADNWSPFQRLAVEFLEDARIDRLLMREYPGLAPVLLALHPQPVEGACDPETTSCLRHRLAMLSRACLDAAHGYADAVLNETVAAFHATLAEGPSSTAQMAGLALAYVARTRRPSDQLPRIHFDDTVVDYRDDNRQLWAFIEEGDEEEAFDTRKETRETEAPQGLPPRHYPEWDQATESYRPDWVSLYEALHPAGEAAKIDRLLEKHAALARRLMRLLDLIKPQNKQRIRYQEDGSEL
;
A
#
# COMPACT_ATOMS: atom_id res chain seq x y z
N MET A 1 -39.72 14.47 21.41
CA MET A 1 -39.61 13.72 22.68
C MET A 1 -38.76 14.55 23.64
N SER A 2 -39.14 14.65 24.92
CA SER A 2 -38.34 15.39 25.92
C SER A 2 -36.97 14.72 26.08
N LYS A 3 -35.87 15.47 26.01
CA LYS A 3 -34.53 14.91 26.28
C LYS A 3 -34.51 14.37 27.72
N PRO A 4 -34.09 13.12 27.97
CA PRO A 4 -34.05 12.55 29.31
C PRO A 4 -33.05 13.31 30.20
N ALA A 5 -33.33 13.36 31.51
CA ALA A 5 -32.47 14.01 32.49
C ALA A 5 -31.13 13.28 32.73
N ASP A 6 -31.07 11.98 32.40
CA ASP A 6 -29.86 11.17 32.38
C ASP A 6 -29.63 10.66 30.95
N ALA A 7 -28.47 10.99 30.37
CA ALA A 7 -28.11 10.56 29.02
C ALA A 7 -28.12 9.03 28.88
N ARG A 8 -27.82 8.27 29.95
CA ARG A 8 -27.86 6.79 29.92
C ARG A 8 -29.23 6.21 29.59
N GLN A 9 -30.29 6.98 29.83
CA GLN A 9 -31.67 6.56 29.57
C GLN A 9 -32.17 6.98 28.17
N HIS A 10 -31.28 7.49 27.31
CA HIS A 10 -31.63 7.83 25.94
C HIS A 10 -32.22 6.63 25.19
N GLN A 11 -33.35 6.85 24.52
CA GLN A 11 -34.02 5.85 23.72
C GLN A 11 -33.50 5.92 22.28
N MET A 12 -32.96 4.81 21.80
CA MET A 12 -32.51 4.64 20.42
C MET A 12 -33.63 4.01 19.60
N HIS A 13 -33.71 4.32 18.30
CA HIS A 13 -34.77 3.80 17.44
C HIS A 13 -34.66 2.30 17.20
N HIS A 14 -33.44 1.76 17.07
CA HIS A 14 -33.23 0.33 16.81
C HIS A 14 -32.89 -0.48 18.09
N PRO A 15 -33.51 -1.66 18.35
CA PRO A 15 -33.27 -2.44 19.56
C PRO A 15 -31.82 -2.88 19.78
N GLN A 16 -31.09 -3.15 18.70
CA GLN A 16 -29.67 -3.54 18.78
C GLN A 16 -28.78 -2.35 19.14
N VAL A 17 -29.04 -1.18 18.56
CA VAL A 17 -28.35 0.08 18.90
C VAL A 17 -28.64 0.44 20.35
N GLN A 18 -29.89 0.25 20.79
CA GLN A 18 -30.27 0.43 22.20
C GLN A 18 -29.48 -0.49 23.15
N ALA A 19 -29.18 -1.72 22.74
CA ALA A 19 -28.40 -2.66 23.55
C ALA A 19 -26.95 -2.18 23.72
N TRP A 20 -26.29 -1.77 22.62
CA TRP A 20 -24.95 -1.19 22.69
C TRP A 20 -24.92 0.15 23.43
N TRP A 21 -25.97 0.97 23.36
CA TRP A 21 -26.06 2.19 24.17
C TRP A 21 -26.09 1.89 25.67
N ARG A 22 -26.81 0.84 26.09
CA ARG A 22 -26.80 0.39 27.48
C ARG A 22 -25.43 -0.13 27.90
N GLU A 23 -24.74 -0.84 27.00
CA GLU A 23 -23.39 -1.32 27.27
C GLU A 23 -22.39 -0.17 27.41
N MET A 24 -22.50 0.83 26.55
CA MET A 24 -21.69 2.05 26.54
C MET A 24 -21.73 2.78 27.89
N ASP A 25 -22.90 2.79 28.57
CA ASP A 25 -23.09 3.37 29.92
C ASP A 25 -22.51 4.79 30.04
N CYS A 26 -22.75 5.60 29.00
CA CYS A 26 -22.19 6.94 28.88
C CYS A 26 -23.17 8.00 29.43
N GLY A 27 -22.66 8.89 30.28
CA GLY A 27 -23.43 9.99 30.87
C GLY A 27 -23.44 11.30 30.06
N PHE A 28 -22.78 11.35 28.91
CA PHE A 28 -22.69 12.57 28.11
C PHE A 28 -23.86 12.67 27.12
N THR A 29 -24.68 13.72 27.25
CA THR A 29 -25.80 13.97 26.33
C THR A 29 -25.32 14.18 24.89
N GLN A 30 -24.16 14.84 24.71
CA GLN A 30 -23.58 15.07 23.38
C GLN A 30 -23.27 13.74 22.66
N VAL A 31 -22.82 12.73 23.41
CA VAL A 31 -22.54 11.40 22.86
C VAL A 31 -23.84 10.69 22.52
N ALA A 32 -24.83 10.76 23.41
CA ALA A 32 -26.16 10.17 23.17
C ALA A 32 -26.82 10.72 21.90
N ASP A 33 -26.68 12.03 21.66
CA ASP A 33 -27.30 12.73 20.52
C ASP A 33 -26.76 12.25 19.16
N VAL A 34 -25.53 11.69 19.08
CA VAL A 34 -24.89 11.25 17.82
C VAL A 34 -24.64 9.74 17.73
N PHE A 35 -24.80 9.02 18.86
CA PHE A 35 -24.40 7.61 18.97
C PHE A 35 -25.07 6.70 17.94
N GLU A 36 -26.36 6.90 17.71
CA GLU A 36 -27.14 6.08 16.77
C GLU A 36 -26.66 6.26 15.32
N GLU A 37 -26.37 7.49 14.89
CA GLU A 37 -25.83 7.78 13.56
C GLU A 37 -24.44 7.16 13.37
N CYS A 38 -23.52 7.34 14.34
CA CYS A 38 -22.19 6.73 14.30
C CYS A 38 -22.23 5.19 14.28
N LEU A 39 -23.19 4.57 14.98
CA LEU A 39 -23.34 3.12 14.97
C LEU A 39 -23.86 2.59 13.64
N TYR A 40 -24.79 3.31 12.98
CA TYR A 40 -25.26 2.91 11.66
C TYR A 40 -24.14 2.96 10.62
N GLU A 41 -23.29 3.98 10.66
CA GLU A 41 -22.11 4.03 9.82
C GLU A 41 -21.16 2.86 10.11
N ALA A 42 -20.81 2.63 11.38
CA ALA A 42 -19.93 1.53 11.79
C ALA A 42 -20.47 0.15 11.38
N LEU A 43 -21.79 -0.07 11.47
CA LEU A 43 -22.46 -1.30 11.08
C LEU A 43 -22.31 -1.64 9.59
N THR A 44 -22.01 -0.65 8.73
CA THR A 44 -21.74 -0.92 7.31
C THR A 44 -20.36 -1.54 7.07
N ALA A 45 -19.43 -1.37 8.01
CA ALA A 45 -18.03 -1.75 7.87
C ALA A 45 -17.61 -2.90 8.81
N PHE A 46 -18.31 -3.10 9.92
CA PHE A 46 -17.87 -3.99 11.00
C PHE A 46 -18.72 -5.24 11.14
N SER A 47 -18.05 -6.36 11.39
CA SER A 47 -18.68 -7.57 11.93
C SER A 47 -19.19 -7.34 13.35
N LYS A 48 -20.03 -8.25 13.84
CA LYS A 48 -20.55 -8.17 15.22
C LYS A 48 -19.44 -8.05 16.28
N ARG A 49 -18.36 -8.82 16.13
CA ARG A 49 -17.23 -8.77 17.07
C ARG A 49 -16.53 -7.40 17.03
N GLU A 50 -16.32 -6.87 15.84
CA GLU A 50 -15.68 -5.55 15.66
C GLU A 50 -16.56 -4.42 16.19
N MET A 51 -17.89 -4.55 16.11
CA MET A 51 -18.83 -3.64 16.76
C MET A 51 -18.71 -3.68 18.29
N ASP A 52 -18.58 -4.87 18.87
CA ASP A 52 -18.40 -5.02 20.32
C ASP A 52 -17.06 -4.38 20.76
N ASP A 53 -15.98 -4.61 20.02
CA ASP A 53 -14.66 -3.99 20.26
C ASP A 53 -14.72 -2.46 20.14
N TYR A 54 -15.43 -1.94 19.13
CA TYR A 54 -15.65 -0.51 18.90
C TYR A 54 -16.41 0.16 20.05
N VAL A 55 -17.52 -0.43 20.51
CA VAL A 55 -18.31 0.09 21.63
C VAL A 55 -17.52 0.01 22.95
N ALA A 56 -16.76 -1.07 23.16
CA ALA A 56 -15.90 -1.23 24.33
C ALA A 56 -14.78 -0.17 24.38
N ALA A 57 -14.16 0.15 23.23
CA ALA A 57 -13.17 1.21 23.11
C ALA A 57 -13.79 2.59 23.39
N ALA A 58 -14.94 2.90 22.79
CA ALA A 58 -15.67 4.14 23.04
C ALA A 58 -16.02 4.30 24.53
N LYS A 59 -16.49 3.22 25.17
CA LYS A 59 -16.80 3.19 26.61
C LYS A 59 -15.58 3.52 27.45
N THR A 60 -14.44 2.94 27.11
CA THR A 60 -13.15 3.20 27.77
C THR A 60 -12.78 4.69 27.68
N LEU A 61 -12.91 5.29 26.49
CA LEU A 61 -12.62 6.70 26.26
C LEU A 61 -13.58 7.62 27.04
N SER A 62 -14.87 7.26 27.13
CA SER A 62 -15.85 8.06 27.88
C SER A 62 -15.58 8.12 29.39
N ARG A 63 -14.80 7.17 29.92
CA ARG A 63 -14.50 7.05 31.36
C ARG A 63 -13.13 7.63 31.75
N LEU A 64 -12.43 8.30 30.84
CA LEU A 64 -11.10 8.88 31.09
C LEU A 64 -11.12 10.14 31.99
N GLY A 65 -12.29 10.73 32.24
CA GLY A 65 -12.41 12.00 32.95
C GLY A 65 -11.92 13.20 32.14
N ARG A 66 -12.03 13.14 30.80
CA ARG A 66 -11.50 14.14 29.84
C ARG A 66 -12.57 14.87 29.04
N GLY A 67 -13.82 14.85 29.51
CA GLY A 67 -14.97 15.39 28.77
C GLY A 67 -15.47 14.44 27.67
N PRO A 68 -16.52 14.82 26.92
CA PRO A 68 -17.07 14.02 25.84
C PRO A 68 -16.21 14.01 24.57
N GLU A 69 -15.27 14.94 24.40
CA GLU A 69 -14.56 15.16 23.13
C GLU A 69 -13.75 13.95 22.65
N PRO A 70 -12.99 13.22 23.48
CA PRO A 70 -12.25 12.03 23.02
C PRO A 70 -13.16 10.93 22.47
N VAL A 71 -14.28 10.66 23.15
CA VAL A 71 -15.20 9.59 22.73
C VAL A 71 -15.97 10.00 21.48
N LEU A 72 -16.39 11.27 21.36
CA LEU A 72 -17.01 11.79 20.14
C LEU A 72 -16.06 11.66 18.94
N ALA A 73 -14.82 12.12 19.09
CA ALA A 73 -13.82 12.05 18.02
C ALA A 73 -13.52 10.60 17.61
N PHE A 74 -13.50 9.66 18.56
CA PHE A 74 -13.30 8.24 18.25
C PHE A 74 -14.49 7.63 17.51
N LEU A 75 -15.72 7.91 17.96
CA LEU A 75 -16.93 7.37 17.32
C LEU A 75 -17.04 7.84 15.86
N GLU A 76 -16.66 9.09 15.59
CA GLU A 76 -16.64 9.63 14.24
C GLU A 76 -15.48 9.09 13.40
N ALA A 77 -14.26 9.05 13.95
CA ALA A 77 -13.07 8.75 13.15
C ALA A 77 -12.87 7.24 12.90
N TRP A 78 -13.20 6.38 13.86
CA TRP A 78 -12.75 4.99 13.86
C TRP A 78 -13.24 4.15 12.67
N PRO A 79 -14.51 4.23 12.21
CA PRO A 79 -14.94 3.49 11.02
C PRO A 79 -14.08 3.78 9.79
N SER A 80 -13.75 5.05 9.54
CA SER A 80 -12.86 5.44 8.45
C SER A 80 -11.42 4.96 8.65
N VAL A 81 -10.90 5.00 9.88
CA VAL A 81 -9.55 4.50 10.21
C VAL A 81 -9.47 3.01 9.95
N ALA A 82 -10.41 2.24 10.49
CA ALA A 82 -10.46 0.80 10.33
C ALA A 82 -10.61 0.38 8.87
N SER A 83 -11.38 1.12 8.06
CA SER A 83 -11.45 0.87 6.62
C SER A 83 -10.12 1.12 5.90
N ALA A 84 -9.31 2.08 6.35
CA ALA A 84 -8.05 2.44 5.70
C ALA A 84 -6.88 1.53 6.09
N VAL A 85 -6.82 1.08 7.34
CA VAL A 85 -5.66 0.36 7.89
C VAL A 85 -6.00 -1.00 8.52
N GLY A 86 -7.27 -1.38 8.54
CA GLY A 86 -7.77 -2.62 9.16
C GLY A 86 -8.13 -2.46 10.63
N THR A 87 -9.09 -3.28 11.10
CA THR A 87 -9.62 -3.25 12.47
C THR A 87 -8.62 -3.64 13.54
N ALA A 88 -7.59 -4.41 13.18
CA ALA A 88 -6.49 -4.77 14.09
C ALA A 88 -5.69 -3.56 14.62
N ALA A 89 -5.75 -2.40 13.94
CA ALA A 89 -5.10 -1.17 14.38
C ALA A 89 -5.73 -0.55 15.65
N LEU A 90 -6.90 -1.04 16.08
CA LEU A 90 -7.62 -0.48 17.24
C LEU A 90 -6.75 -0.53 18.50
N GLU A 91 -6.03 -1.64 18.68
CA GLU A 91 -5.19 -1.82 19.85
C GLU A 91 -4.00 -0.85 19.86
N ASP A 92 -3.40 -0.55 18.70
CA ASP A 92 -2.28 0.38 18.58
C ASP A 92 -2.72 1.82 18.91
N VAL A 93 -3.93 2.19 18.44
CA VAL A 93 -4.57 3.49 18.72
C VAL A 93 -4.92 3.61 20.20
N MET A 94 -5.55 2.58 20.77
CA MET A 94 -5.94 2.58 22.18
C MET A 94 -4.73 2.52 23.11
N ALA A 95 -3.65 1.84 22.72
CA ALA A 95 -2.37 1.87 23.44
C ALA A 95 -1.79 3.28 23.51
N THR A 96 -1.85 4.03 22.41
CA THR A 96 -1.43 5.43 22.36
C THR A 96 -2.29 6.32 23.26
N ALA A 97 -3.62 6.15 23.22
CA ALA A 97 -4.53 6.88 24.11
C ALA A 97 -4.25 6.58 25.60
N ARG A 98 -3.97 5.32 25.94
CA ARG A 98 -3.58 4.92 27.30
C ARG A 98 -2.25 5.54 27.72
N ALA A 99 -1.25 5.56 26.84
CA ALA A 99 0.05 6.20 27.11
C ALA A 99 -0.10 7.71 27.36
N LEU A 100 -0.92 8.40 26.56
CA LEU A 100 -1.27 9.81 26.77
C LEU A 100 -1.96 10.03 28.11
N GLN A 101 -2.95 9.21 28.46
CA GLN A 101 -3.69 9.31 29.73
C GLN A 101 -2.79 9.04 30.95
N ALA A 102 -1.84 8.11 30.85
CA ALA A 102 -0.88 7.78 31.91
C ALA A 102 0.20 8.86 32.12
N SER A 103 0.16 9.95 31.36
CA SER A 103 1.10 11.07 31.45
C SER A 103 0.37 12.40 31.65
N PRO A 104 1.08 13.52 31.89
CA PRO A 104 0.48 14.86 31.88
C PRO A 104 -0.19 15.24 30.54
N ASN A 105 -0.03 14.45 29.48
CA ASN A 105 -0.52 14.70 28.13
C ASN A 105 -1.95 14.22 27.85
N GLY A 106 -2.73 13.83 28.86
CA GLY A 106 -4.10 13.33 28.62
C GLY A 106 -5.04 14.32 27.89
N HIS A 107 -4.72 15.62 27.89
CA HIS A 107 -5.45 16.63 27.09
C HIS A 107 -5.18 16.54 25.58
N ALA A 108 -4.12 15.83 25.15
CA ALA A 108 -3.78 15.62 23.75
C ALA A 108 -4.55 14.46 23.10
N ILE A 109 -5.31 13.67 23.87
CA ILE A 109 -6.11 12.53 23.37
C ILE A 109 -7.16 12.99 22.35
N ALA A 110 -7.89 14.08 22.64
CA ALA A 110 -8.89 14.60 21.70
C ALA A 110 -8.25 15.07 20.37
N PRO A 111 -7.22 15.95 20.34
CA PRO A 111 -6.52 16.30 19.11
C PRO A 111 -5.96 15.11 18.32
N PHE A 112 -5.46 14.09 19.03
CA PHE A 112 -5.01 12.85 18.41
C PHE A 112 -6.14 12.13 17.66
N LEU A 113 -7.26 11.87 18.34
CA LEU A 113 -8.38 11.14 17.75
C LEU A 113 -9.07 11.94 16.63
N GLN A 114 -9.18 13.27 16.78
CA GLN A 114 -9.78 14.17 15.78
C GLN A 114 -9.05 14.14 14.43
N THR A 115 -7.75 13.88 14.42
CA THR A 115 -6.93 13.89 13.21
C THR A 115 -6.62 12.49 12.68
N LEU A 116 -7.07 11.45 13.38
CA LEU A 116 -6.68 10.07 13.10
C LEU A 116 -7.21 9.57 11.76
N ALA A 117 -8.46 9.88 11.39
CA ALA A 117 -9.07 9.43 10.14
C ALA A 117 -8.33 9.93 8.88
N PRO A 118 -8.08 11.24 8.68
CA PRO A 118 -7.31 11.69 7.53
C PRO A 118 -5.87 11.18 7.53
N VAL A 119 -5.23 11.04 8.69
CA VAL A 119 -3.89 10.44 8.79
C VAL A 119 -3.90 8.98 8.34
N ALA A 120 -4.81 8.17 8.87
CA ALA A 120 -4.90 6.75 8.54
C ALA A 120 -5.19 6.50 7.05
N ARG A 121 -6.08 7.31 6.43
CA ARG A 121 -6.34 7.24 4.99
C ARG A 121 -5.11 7.56 4.15
N ARG A 122 -4.29 8.52 4.58
CA ARG A 122 -3.08 8.90 3.85
C ARG A 122 -1.98 7.86 3.97
N LEU A 123 -1.85 7.23 5.14
CA LEU A 123 -0.85 6.19 5.40
C LEU A 123 -1.23 4.84 4.80
N ALA A 124 -2.54 4.54 4.67
CA ALA A 124 -3.09 3.38 3.95
C ALA A 124 -2.57 1.98 4.39
N SER A 125 -1.81 1.87 5.48
CA SER A 125 -1.41 0.60 6.07
C SER A 125 -1.28 0.69 7.59
N ARG A 126 -1.59 -0.43 8.28
CA ARG A 126 -1.44 -0.53 9.74
C ARG A 126 -0.01 -0.26 10.19
N GLU A 127 0.96 -0.74 9.41
CA GLU A 127 2.38 -0.60 9.70
C GLU A 127 2.82 0.87 9.69
N GLN A 128 2.40 1.63 8.69
CA GLN A 128 2.68 3.06 8.65
C GLN A 128 1.95 3.82 9.76
N LEU A 129 0.70 3.45 10.06
CA LEU A 129 0.01 4.04 11.20
C LEU A 129 0.74 3.73 12.51
N ALA A 130 1.20 2.51 12.72
CA ALA A 130 1.98 2.13 13.89
C ALA A 130 3.25 2.99 14.00
N PHE A 131 3.97 3.18 12.89
CA PHE A 131 5.16 4.03 12.86
C PHE A 131 4.84 5.50 13.19
N TYR A 132 3.74 6.04 12.65
CA TYR A 132 3.27 7.38 13.02
C TYR A 132 2.96 7.49 14.53
N LEU A 133 2.32 6.48 15.11
CA LEU A 133 2.02 6.43 16.53
C LEU A 133 3.31 6.32 17.37
N ASP A 134 4.33 5.60 16.89
CA ASP A 134 5.66 5.57 17.51
C ASP A 134 6.33 6.94 17.52
N ILE A 135 6.32 7.65 16.39
CA ILE A 135 6.83 9.02 16.30
C ILE A 135 6.10 9.93 17.31
N ALA A 136 4.78 9.82 17.41
CA ALA A 136 3.99 10.59 18.37
C ALA A 136 4.33 10.25 19.83
N ARG A 137 4.51 8.96 20.15
CA ARG A 137 4.90 8.48 21.48
C ARG A 137 6.32 8.92 21.83
N GLU A 138 7.23 8.92 20.88
CA GLU A 138 8.61 9.37 21.06
C GLU A 138 8.68 10.88 21.29
N LEU A 139 7.93 11.67 20.50
CA LEU A 139 7.74 13.09 20.74
C LEU A 139 7.21 13.34 22.14
N MET A 140 6.15 12.64 22.54
CA MET A 140 5.59 12.73 23.90
C MET A 140 6.65 12.43 24.95
N ALA A 141 7.35 11.30 24.84
CA ALA A 141 8.33 10.85 25.82
C ALA A 141 9.48 11.84 26.00
N ARG A 142 10.03 12.36 24.90
CA ARG A 142 11.21 13.25 24.93
C ARG A 142 10.90 14.72 25.22
N THR A 143 9.64 15.13 25.15
CA THR A 143 9.25 16.53 25.40
C THR A 143 8.34 16.71 26.62
N THR A 144 8.00 15.62 27.30
CA THR A 144 7.35 15.67 28.61
C THR A 144 8.38 16.00 29.68
N GLY A 145 8.17 17.10 30.41
CA GLY A 145 9.11 17.62 31.39
C GLY A 145 8.85 17.17 32.83
N SER A 146 9.84 17.39 33.69
CA SER A 146 9.74 17.21 35.13
C SER A 146 10.36 18.39 35.87
N ILE A 147 9.66 18.93 36.86
CA ILE A 147 10.17 20.03 37.70
C ILE A 147 11.38 19.58 38.55
N HIS A 148 11.47 18.29 38.91
CA HIS A 148 12.51 17.74 39.79
C HIS A 148 13.18 16.46 39.24
N GLY A 149 13.03 16.18 37.95
CA GLY A 149 13.62 15.00 37.28
C GLY A 149 13.09 13.62 37.69
N ARG A 150 12.16 13.54 38.66
CA ARG A 150 11.64 12.27 39.22
C ARG A 150 10.23 11.91 38.77
N HIS A 151 9.39 12.90 38.48
CA HIS A 151 8.00 12.70 38.04
C HIS A 151 7.66 13.61 36.87
N ALA A 152 7.23 13.01 35.76
CA ALA A 152 6.67 13.73 34.62
C ALA A 152 5.47 14.55 35.09
N THR A 153 5.63 15.87 35.12
CA THR A 153 4.65 16.81 35.70
C THR A 153 4.26 17.90 34.70
N ILE A 154 5.05 18.09 33.65
CA ILE A 154 4.84 19.11 32.62
C ILE A 154 4.51 18.38 31.32
N ALA A 155 3.32 18.63 30.78
CA ALA A 155 2.92 18.07 29.50
C ALA A 155 3.76 18.64 28.35
N SER A 156 3.93 17.85 27.29
CA SER A 156 4.58 18.26 26.05
C SER A 156 3.86 19.46 25.43
N PRO A 157 4.51 20.62 25.34
CA PRO A 157 3.93 21.80 24.69
C PRO A 157 3.65 21.60 23.20
N GLY A 158 4.54 20.88 22.51
CA GLY A 158 4.49 20.66 21.06
C GLY A 158 3.50 19.58 20.62
N LEU A 159 3.23 18.57 21.45
CA LEU A 159 2.46 17.39 21.05
C LEU A 159 1.03 17.68 20.55
N PRO A 160 0.21 18.53 21.21
CA PRO A 160 -1.10 18.89 20.67
C PRO A 160 -1.02 19.64 19.34
N ALA A 161 0.04 20.42 19.12
CA ALA A 161 0.25 21.13 17.85
C ALA A 161 0.67 20.15 16.75
N PHE A 162 1.53 19.19 17.06
CA PHE A 162 1.91 18.10 16.16
C PHE A 162 0.67 17.34 15.67
N PHE A 163 -0.21 16.88 16.57
CA PHE A 163 -1.44 16.17 16.16
C PHE A 163 -2.30 16.99 15.21
N ARG A 164 -2.52 18.29 15.51
CA ARG A 164 -3.31 19.16 14.61
C ARG A 164 -2.70 19.31 13.22
N GLN A 165 -1.37 19.33 13.12
CA GLN A 165 -0.69 19.42 11.82
C GLN A 165 -0.47 18.07 11.15
N ALA A 166 -0.68 16.95 11.85
CA ALA A 166 -0.39 15.61 11.35
C ALA A 166 -1.02 15.32 9.98
N PRO A 167 -2.29 15.66 9.69
CA PRO A 167 -2.86 15.44 8.36
C PRO A 167 -2.05 16.11 7.23
N GLN A 168 -1.67 17.38 7.42
CA GLN A 168 -0.86 18.12 6.44
C GLN A 168 0.56 17.56 6.32
N LEU A 169 1.14 17.10 7.44
CA LEU A 169 2.49 16.55 7.45
C LEU A 169 2.57 15.23 6.68
N VAL A 170 1.64 14.29 6.91
CA VAL A 170 1.62 13.01 6.17
C VAL A 170 1.19 13.16 4.70
N GLU A 171 0.53 14.26 4.35
CA GLU A 171 0.27 14.61 2.96
C GLU A 171 1.55 15.00 2.21
N THR A 172 2.52 15.59 2.90
CA THR A 172 3.68 16.22 2.27
C THR A 172 4.99 15.48 2.47
N LEU A 173 5.11 14.70 3.54
CA LEU A 173 6.33 14.01 3.91
C LEU A 173 6.18 12.49 3.76
N PRO A 174 7.24 11.78 3.31
CA PRO A 174 7.37 10.36 3.60
C PRO A 174 7.55 10.15 5.10
N MET A 175 7.32 8.94 5.60
CA MET A 175 7.39 8.65 7.03
C MET A 175 8.78 8.88 7.63
N ALA A 176 9.83 8.61 6.85
CA ALA A 176 11.21 8.94 7.22
C ALA A 176 11.41 10.46 7.42
N GLY A 177 10.87 11.26 6.48
CA GLY A 177 10.91 12.70 6.55
C GLY A 177 10.13 13.27 7.74
N LEU A 178 8.99 12.66 8.07
CA LEU A 178 8.21 13.00 9.27
C LEU A 178 9.01 12.78 10.54
N GLN A 179 9.64 11.61 10.68
CA GLN A 179 10.50 11.29 11.82
C GLN A 179 11.65 12.30 11.95
N ASN A 180 12.37 12.56 10.86
CA ASN A 180 13.47 13.53 10.84
C ASN A 180 13.02 14.95 11.24
N TRP A 181 11.86 15.38 10.74
CA TRP A 181 11.30 16.69 11.07
C TRP A 181 10.91 16.79 12.55
N VAL A 182 10.32 15.74 13.13
CA VAL A 182 10.01 15.66 14.57
C VAL A 182 11.30 15.66 15.40
N ASP A 183 12.27 14.83 15.04
CA ASP A 183 13.56 14.75 15.74
C ASP A 183 14.34 16.05 15.71
N TYR A 184 14.27 16.79 14.61
CA TYR A 184 14.86 18.13 14.53
C TYR A 184 14.19 19.07 15.54
N GLY A 185 12.86 19.08 15.59
CA GLY A 185 12.07 19.88 16.52
C GLY A 185 12.41 19.58 17.98
N ILE A 186 12.49 18.29 18.34
CA ILE A 186 12.89 17.85 19.69
C ILE A 186 14.30 18.32 20.02
N ARG A 187 15.27 18.10 19.11
CA ARG A 187 16.68 18.42 19.34
C ARG A 187 16.96 19.91 19.51
N HIS A 188 16.28 20.77 18.75
CA HIS A 188 16.59 22.21 18.73
C HIS A 188 15.69 23.05 19.63
N TYR A 189 14.49 22.55 19.98
CA TYR A 189 13.51 23.31 20.76
C TYR A 189 13.04 22.59 22.03
N GLY A 190 13.67 21.48 22.41
CA GLY A 190 13.32 20.69 23.61
C GLY A 190 13.26 21.50 24.90
N ASP A 191 14.20 22.44 25.08
CA ASP A 191 14.32 23.27 26.28
C ASP A 191 13.51 24.58 26.23
N HIS A 192 12.77 24.83 25.15
CA HIS A 192 12.05 26.07 24.89
C HIS A 192 10.56 25.82 24.61
N PRO A 193 9.70 25.70 25.65
CA PRO A 193 8.30 25.29 25.51
C PRO A 193 7.48 26.03 24.45
N GLN A 194 7.59 27.37 24.41
CA GLN A 194 6.86 28.19 23.44
C GLN A 194 7.38 27.96 22.01
N GLN A 195 8.70 27.94 21.83
CA GLN A 195 9.29 27.73 20.50
C GLN A 195 9.07 26.30 20.01
N GLN A 196 9.05 25.31 20.90
CA GLN A 196 8.65 23.95 20.57
C GLN A 196 7.23 23.92 20.01
N GLN A 197 6.29 24.57 20.70
CA GLN A 197 4.91 24.67 20.23
C GLN A 197 4.84 25.38 18.86
N ASP A 198 5.59 26.47 18.69
CA ASP A 198 5.61 27.24 17.44
C ASP A 198 6.28 26.49 16.29
N TYR A 199 7.28 25.65 16.58
CA TYR A 199 7.87 24.72 15.63
C TYR A 199 6.81 23.74 15.11
N PHE A 200 6.11 23.04 16.02
CA PHE A 200 5.10 22.06 15.65
C PHE A 200 3.80 22.66 15.07
N LYS A 201 3.59 23.98 15.21
CA LYS A 201 2.55 24.74 14.50
C LYS A 201 2.97 25.16 13.08
N LEU A 202 4.19 24.85 12.63
CA LEU A 202 4.79 25.39 11.39
C LEU A 202 4.92 26.92 11.39
N ALA A 203 4.92 27.56 12.57
CA ALA A 203 5.01 29.01 12.70
C ALA A 203 6.46 29.52 12.52
N LEU A 204 7.45 28.73 12.95
CA LEU A 204 8.87 29.07 12.77
C LEU A 204 9.32 28.89 11.31
N ALA A 205 10.18 29.79 10.84
CA ALA A 205 10.80 29.69 9.52
C ALA A 205 11.61 28.39 9.36
N ASP A 206 12.39 28.04 10.38
CA ASP A 206 13.19 26.83 10.41
C ASP A 206 12.32 25.56 10.34
N SER A 207 11.16 25.55 11.00
CA SER A 207 10.21 24.44 10.91
C SER A 207 9.75 24.18 9.48
N ARG A 208 9.41 25.25 8.74
CA ARG A 208 9.05 25.16 7.32
C ARG A 208 10.24 24.80 6.45
N ALA A 209 11.45 25.28 6.77
CA ALA A 209 12.65 24.96 6.01
C ALA A 209 13.02 23.47 6.12
N VAL A 210 12.96 22.90 7.34
CA VAL A 210 13.16 21.46 7.55
C VAL A 210 12.06 20.67 6.85
N LEU A 211 10.79 21.09 6.95
CA LEU A 211 9.68 20.45 6.22
C LEU A 211 9.95 20.37 4.71
N GLN A 212 10.40 21.46 4.09
CA GLN A 212 10.71 21.47 2.66
C GLN A 212 11.92 20.60 2.31
N ARG A 213 12.92 20.51 3.21
CA ARG A 213 14.08 19.65 3.01
C ARG A 213 13.72 18.16 3.05
N GLU A 214 12.86 17.78 4.00
CA GLU A 214 12.41 16.40 4.18
C GLU A 214 11.33 16.00 3.16
N ARG A 215 10.78 16.96 2.39
CA ARG A 215 9.87 16.69 1.28
C ARG A 215 10.68 16.28 0.05
N HIS A 216 10.80 14.98 -0.17
CA HIS A 216 11.48 14.44 -1.35
C HIS A 216 10.69 13.29 -1.98
N GLY A 217 11.07 12.95 -3.21
CA GLY A 217 10.51 11.85 -3.98
C GLY A 217 9.04 11.99 -4.41
N THR A 218 8.55 10.92 -5.03
CA THR A 218 7.14 10.73 -5.36
C THR A 218 6.52 9.87 -4.26
N LEU A 219 5.56 10.43 -3.53
CA LEU A 219 4.84 9.70 -2.48
C LEU A 219 3.92 8.65 -3.10
N PHE A 220 3.89 7.47 -2.50
CA PHE A 220 3.02 6.38 -2.92
C PHE A 220 1.55 6.82 -2.97
N ALA A 221 1.07 7.50 -1.92
CA ALA A 221 -0.32 7.92 -1.81
C ALA A 221 -0.75 8.93 -2.91
N ASP A 222 0.19 9.64 -3.55
CA ASP A 222 -0.11 10.50 -4.71
C ASP A 222 -0.16 9.71 -6.03
N ALA A 223 0.49 8.56 -6.07
CA ALA A 223 0.60 7.70 -7.25
C ALA A 223 -0.39 6.53 -7.24
N GLU A 224 -0.88 6.10 -6.07
CA GLU A 224 -1.65 4.87 -5.84
C GLU A 224 -2.75 4.65 -6.87
N ARG A 225 -3.65 5.63 -7.03
CA ARG A 225 -4.77 5.52 -8.00
C ARG A 225 -4.28 5.25 -9.43
N ARG A 226 -3.17 5.86 -9.83
CA ARG A 226 -2.58 5.65 -11.17
C ARG A 226 -1.93 4.28 -11.28
N LEU A 227 -1.37 3.76 -10.18
CA LEU A 227 -0.75 2.46 -10.09
C LEU A 227 -1.78 1.32 -10.09
N ASP A 228 -2.90 1.47 -9.37
CA ASP A 228 -4.04 0.54 -9.44
C ASP A 228 -4.60 0.46 -10.87
N LEU A 229 -4.82 1.60 -11.52
CA LEU A 229 -5.26 1.63 -12.93
C LEU A 229 -4.22 0.99 -13.86
N TYR A 230 -2.93 1.17 -13.59
CA TYR A 230 -1.85 0.54 -14.34
C TYR A 230 -1.91 -0.99 -14.26
N LEU A 231 -2.07 -1.55 -13.06
CA LEU A 231 -2.24 -3.00 -12.85
C LEU A 231 -3.51 -3.53 -13.53
N ARG A 232 -4.65 -2.84 -13.38
CA ARG A 232 -5.91 -3.25 -14.01
C ARG A 232 -5.81 -3.25 -15.54
N ALA A 233 -5.26 -2.18 -16.11
CA ALA A 233 -5.29 -1.98 -17.55
C ALA A 233 -4.25 -2.83 -18.30
N LEU A 234 -3.01 -2.89 -17.80
CA LEU A 234 -1.92 -3.59 -18.49
C LEU A 234 -1.77 -5.04 -18.03
N TRP A 235 -1.99 -5.31 -16.75
CA TRP A 235 -1.72 -6.62 -16.16
C TRP A 235 -2.98 -7.46 -15.96
N ARG A 236 -4.16 -6.84 -15.91
CA ARG A 236 -5.45 -7.47 -15.56
C ARG A 236 -5.37 -8.22 -14.22
N ASP A 237 -4.53 -7.71 -13.32
CA ASP A 237 -4.24 -8.30 -12.02
C ASP A 237 -4.45 -7.22 -10.94
N PRO A 238 -5.72 -6.89 -10.61
CA PRO A 238 -6.00 -5.93 -9.55
C PRO A 238 -5.53 -6.50 -8.20
N GLN A 239 -4.52 -5.89 -7.61
CA GLN A 239 -4.01 -6.26 -6.29
C GLN A 239 -4.12 -5.05 -5.34
N PRO A 240 -4.45 -5.28 -4.06
CA PRO A 240 -4.26 -4.24 -3.04
C PRO A 240 -2.80 -3.79 -3.04
N LEU A 241 -2.59 -2.48 -3.01
CA LEU A 241 -1.27 -1.88 -2.92
C LEU A 241 -1.08 -1.39 -1.48
N ILE A 242 -0.04 -1.88 -0.80
CA ILE A 242 0.16 -1.65 0.63
C ILE A 242 1.51 -0.97 0.83
N PRO A 243 1.55 0.29 1.32
CA PRO A 243 2.81 0.98 1.44
C PRO A 243 3.53 0.64 2.77
N TYR A 244 4.86 0.62 2.74
CA TYR A 244 5.76 0.43 3.89
C TYR A 244 6.85 1.51 3.92
N SER A 245 7.51 1.71 5.07
CA SER A 245 8.62 2.67 5.19
C SER A 245 9.87 1.99 5.74
N ASN A 246 10.99 2.14 5.05
CA ASN A 246 12.28 1.60 5.50
C ASN A 246 12.82 2.28 6.76
N ALA A 247 12.34 3.49 7.11
CA ALA A 247 12.71 4.13 8.36
C ALA A 247 12.09 3.44 9.60
N TYR A 248 11.02 2.65 9.40
CA TYR A 248 10.45 1.84 10.47
C TYR A 248 11.29 0.58 10.77
N HIS A 249 12.06 0.10 9.78
CA HIS A 249 12.86 -1.12 9.87
C HIS A 249 14.36 -0.82 9.91
N GLU A 250 14.84 -0.26 11.02
CA GLU A 250 16.25 0.15 11.18
C GLU A 250 17.26 -0.99 10.93
N LEU A 251 16.87 -2.24 11.18
CA LEU A 251 17.74 -3.43 11.10
C LEU A 251 17.66 -4.16 9.75
N ARG A 252 16.66 -3.88 8.91
CA ARG A 252 16.44 -4.58 7.62
C ARG A 252 15.86 -3.63 6.58
N GLN A 253 16.55 -3.49 5.45
CA GLN A 253 15.99 -2.80 4.30
C GLN A 253 14.92 -3.70 3.66
N ILE A 254 13.66 -3.30 3.77
CA ILE A 254 12.57 -3.95 3.05
C ILE A 254 12.65 -3.54 1.58
N VAL A 255 12.71 -4.55 0.73
CA VAL A 255 12.53 -4.41 -0.72
C VAL A 255 11.07 -4.74 -1.06
N PRO A 256 10.57 -4.31 -2.23
CA PRO A 256 9.22 -4.65 -2.66
C PRO A 256 8.95 -6.15 -2.56
N TYR A 257 7.72 -6.53 -2.27
CA TYR A 257 7.32 -7.94 -2.22
C TYR A 257 5.82 -8.06 -2.40
N TYR A 258 5.31 -9.27 -2.55
CA TYR A 258 3.87 -9.51 -2.50
C TYR A 258 3.54 -10.78 -1.73
N ASP A 259 2.38 -10.76 -1.08
CA ASP A 259 1.86 -11.84 -0.26
C ASP A 259 0.36 -12.06 -0.54
N SER A 260 -0.34 -12.78 0.33
CA SER A 260 -1.79 -13.00 0.19
C SER A 260 -2.64 -11.75 0.45
N LEU A 261 -2.08 -10.71 1.05
CA LEU A 261 -2.76 -9.46 1.38
C LEU A 261 -2.60 -8.41 0.27
N GLY A 262 -1.51 -8.44 -0.49
CA GLY A 262 -1.32 -7.57 -1.64
C GLY A 262 0.14 -7.37 -2.05
N MET A 263 0.37 -6.37 -2.90
CA MET A 263 1.70 -5.94 -3.32
C MET A 263 2.20 -4.81 -2.42
N ARG A 264 3.40 -4.98 -1.87
CA ARG A 264 4.02 -4.08 -0.90
C ARG A 264 5.05 -3.20 -1.59
N LEU A 265 4.91 -1.90 -1.40
CA LEU A 265 5.73 -0.87 -2.06
C LEU A 265 6.25 0.16 -1.05
N PRO A 266 7.39 0.80 -1.29
CA PRO A 266 7.87 1.86 -0.41
C PRO A 266 6.92 3.07 -0.46
N ASP A 267 6.82 3.78 0.66
CA ASP A 267 6.03 4.99 0.83
C ASP A 267 6.50 6.15 -0.05
N VAL A 268 7.75 6.09 -0.50
CA VAL A 268 8.33 7.05 -1.43
C VAL A 268 9.36 6.43 -2.36
N TYR A 269 9.38 6.92 -3.61
CA TYR A 269 10.51 6.73 -4.52
C TYR A 269 11.06 8.08 -5.01
N ASP A 270 12.36 8.31 -4.80
CA ASP A 270 13.09 9.40 -5.43
C ASP A 270 13.33 9.18 -6.93
N ALA A 271 13.54 10.27 -7.67
CA ALA A 271 14.02 10.13 -9.04
C ALA A 271 15.45 9.56 -9.03
N ARG A 272 15.75 8.60 -9.93
CA ARG A 272 17.07 7.95 -10.00
C ARG A 272 17.46 7.73 -11.46
N ASN A 273 18.70 8.07 -11.82
CA ASN A 273 19.24 7.88 -13.18
C ASN A 273 18.33 8.44 -14.29
N GLY A 274 17.70 9.61 -14.04
CA GLY A 274 16.76 10.24 -14.97
C GLY A 274 15.35 9.63 -15.00
N ILE A 275 15.10 8.57 -14.22
CA ILE A 275 13.79 7.92 -14.10
C ILE A 275 13.00 8.55 -12.96
N SER A 276 11.74 8.91 -13.24
CA SER A 276 10.83 9.49 -12.26
C SER A 276 10.42 8.49 -11.17
N GLY A 277 10.06 8.96 -9.98
CA GLY A 277 9.57 8.08 -8.91
C GLY A 277 8.33 7.27 -9.32
N LEU A 278 7.43 7.87 -10.12
CA LEU A 278 6.29 7.16 -10.69
C LEU A 278 6.72 6.00 -11.61
N ASP A 279 7.70 6.22 -12.47
CA ASP A 279 8.16 5.17 -13.38
C ASP A 279 8.97 4.10 -12.66
N ARG A 280 9.61 4.43 -11.52
CA ARG A 280 10.15 3.43 -10.59
C ARG A 280 9.03 2.56 -10.01
N TYR A 281 7.94 3.13 -9.51
CA TYR A 281 6.78 2.33 -9.06
C TYR A 281 6.23 1.42 -10.16
N ARG A 282 6.14 1.92 -11.40
CA ARG A 282 5.69 1.13 -12.54
C ARG A 282 6.65 -0.01 -12.87
N ALA A 283 7.97 0.23 -12.83
CA ALA A 283 8.97 -0.82 -13.02
C ALA A 283 8.84 -1.91 -11.95
N THR A 284 8.70 -1.51 -10.69
CA THR A 284 8.51 -2.44 -9.56
C THR A 284 7.25 -3.28 -9.72
N LEU A 285 6.11 -2.65 -10.02
CA LEU A 285 4.85 -3.35 -10.24
C LEU A 285 4.90 -4.26 -11.47
N ALA A 286 5.53 -3.81 -12.56
CA ALA A 286 5.72 -4.64 -13.75
C ALA A 286 6.52 -5.90 -13.43
N HIS A 287 7.58 -5.78 -12.64
CA HIS A 287 8.43 -6.88 -12.21
C HIS A 287 7.65 -7.89 -11.36
N MET A 288 6.98 -7.45 -10.29
CA MET A 288 6.17 -8.34 -9.45
C MET A 288 5.01 -9.00 -10.22
N ALA A 289 4.31 -8.24 -11.07
CA ALA A 289 3.26 -8.79 -11.93
C ALA A 289 3.82 -9.78 -12.97
N GLY A 290 5.04 -9.54 -13.44
CA GLY A 290 5.80 -10.44 -14.30
C GLY A 290 6.10 -11.77 -13.61
N HIS A 291 6.60 -11.76 -12.38
CA HIS A 291 6.78 -12.98 -11.58
C HIS A 291 5.46 -13.74 -11.41
N ARG A 292 4.39 -13.04 -11.03
CA ARG A 292 3.05 -13.67 -10.88
C ARG A 292 2.53 -14.30 -12.17
N ARG A 293 2.88 -13.74 -13.32
CA ARG A 293 2.46 -14.24 -14.64
C ARG A 293 3.33 -15.38 -15.16
N TRP A 294 4.63 -15.36 -14.88
CA TRP A 294 5.60 -16.21 -15.59
C TRP A 294 6.48 -17.07 -14.70
N SER A 295 6.55 -16.82 -13.39
CA SER A 295 7.34 -17.62 -12.45
C SER A 295 6.52 -18.75 -11.84
N SER A 296 7.21 -19.78 -11.34
CA SER A 296 6.60 -20.85 -10.56
C SER A 296 7.52 -21.26 -9.41
N PRO A 297 6.97 -21.51 -8.20
CA PRO A 297 7.78 -21.88 -7.04
C PRO A 297 8.67 -23.11 -7.29
N GLN A 298 9.83 -23.13 -6.66
CA GLN A 298 10.82 -24.21 -6.63
C GLN A 298 11.00 -24.68 -5.19
N ILE A 299 11.41 -25.94 -5.01
CA ILE A 299 11.72 -26.47 -3.68
C ILE A 299 13.08 -25.97 -3.22
N ALA A 300 13.09 -25.11 -2.21
CA ALA A 300 14.28 -24.45 -1.68
C ALA A 300 15.27 -25.45 -1.05
N ASP A 301 14.79 -26.48 -0.36
CA ASP A 301 15.60 -27.49 0.34
C ASP A 301 16.56 -28.26 -0.57
N ASN A 302 16.29 -28.26 -1.88
CA ASN A 302 17.17 -28.90 -2.85
C ASN A 302 18.49 -28.14 -3.06
N TRP A 303 18.57 -26.87 -2.66
CA TRP A 303 19.64 -25.94 -3.06
C TRP A 303 20.26 -25.21 -1.87
N SER A 304 21.58 -25.01 -1.94
CA SER A 304 22.30 -24.15 -0.99
C SER A 304 21.92 -22.68 -1.14
N PRO A 305 22.15 -21.81 -0.12
CA PRO A 305 21.87 -20.38 -0.20
C PRO A 305 22.47 -19.67 -1.42
N PHE A 306 23.70 -20.03 -1.82
CA PHE A 306 24.35 -19.45 -3.01
C PHE A 306 23.73 -19.89 -4.33
N GLN A 307 23.19 -21.12 -4.37
CA GLN A 307 22.44 -21.59 -5.53
C GLN A 307 21.10 -20.88 -5.61
N ARG A 308 20.37 -20.75 -4.50
CA ARG A 308 19.12 -19.98 -4.43
C ARG A 308 19.31 -18.54 -4.94
N LEU A 309 20.34 -17.85 -4.44
CA LEU A 309 20.70 -16.51 -4.89
C LEU A 309 20.96 -16.44 -6.42
N ALA A 310 21.63 -17.43 -6.99
CA ALA A 310 21.85 -17.44 -8.43
C ALA A 310 20.56 -17.69 -9.23
N VAL A 311 19.67 -18.54 -8.72
CA VAL A 311 18.36 -18.78 -9.35
C VAL A 311 17.53 -17.50 -9.33
N GLU A 312 17.49 -16.77 -8.21
CA GLU A 312 16.81 -15.47 -8.10
C GLU A 312 17.31 -14.49 -9.17
N PHE A 313 18.63 -14.27 -9.27
CA PHE A 313 19.19 -13.33 -10.24
C PHE A 313 18.87 -13.69 -11.70
N LEU A 314 18.88 -14.98 -12.06
CA LEU A 314 18.55 -15.42 -13.42
C LEU A 314 17.05 -15.37 -13.70
N GLU A 315 16.22 -15.74 -12.73
CA GLU A 315 14.78 -15.68 -12.87
C GLU A 315 14.30 -14.22 -12.99
N ASP A 316 14.83 -13.33 -12.16
CA ASP A 316 14.59 -11.89 -12.27
C ASP A 316 14.99 -11.35 -13.64
N ALA A 317 16.19 -11.74 -14.13
CA ALA A 317 16.66 -11.33 -15.44
C ALA A 317 15.75 -11.85 -16.55
N ARG A 318 15.19 -13.06 -16.39
CA ARG A 318 14.16 -13.59 -17.30
C ARG A 318 12.91 -12.72 -17.25
N ILE A 319 12.38 -12.41 -16.08
CA ILE A 319 11.20 -11.57 -15.94
C ILE A 319 11.44 -10.21 -16.61
N ASP A 320 12.52 -9.53 -16.29
CA ASP A 320 12.87 -8.24 -16.88
C ASP A 320 13.03 -8.33 -18.41
N ARG A 321 13.64 -9.41 -18.92
CA ARG A 321 13.75 -9.62 -20.37
C ARG A 321 12.38 -9.82 -21.03
N LEU A 322 11.47 -10.53 -20.38
CA LEU A 322 10.10 -10.71 -20.86
C LEU A 322 9.31 -9.40 -20.81
N LEU A 323 9.52 -8.57 -19.78
CA LEU A 323 8.95 -7.22 -19.70
C LEU A 323 9.42 -6.35 -20.85
N MET A 324 10.73 -6.35 -21.15
CA MET A 324 11.28 -5.61 -22.28
C MET A 324 10.72 -6.10 -23.63
N ARG A 325 10.37 -7.39 -23.73
CA ARG A 325 9.79 -7.98 -24.94
C ARG A 325 8.30 -7.62 -25.11
N GLU A 326 7.51 -7.76 -24.06
CA GLU A 326 6.07 -7.48 -24.06
C GLU A 326 5.80 -5.96 -24.11
N TYR A 327 6.60 -5.17 -23.38
CA TYR A 327 6.48 -3.73 -23.25
C TYR A 327 7.81 -3.03 -23.54
N PRO A 328 8.15 -2.80 -24.82
CA PRO A 328 9.45 -2.22 -25.22
C PRO A 328 9.77 -0.87 -24.57
N GLY A 329 8.75 -0.10 -24.19
CA GLY A 329 8.93 1.17 -23.47
C GLY A 329 9.54 1.03 -22.06
N LEU A 330 9.51 -0.17 -21.45
CA LEU A 330 10.15 -0.43 -20.16
C LEU A 330 11.66 -0.66 -20.29
N ALA A 331 12.17 -1.01 -21.48
CA ALA A 331 13.60 -1.26 -21.68
C ALA A 331 14.52 -0.12 -21.23
N PRO A 332 14.34 1.15 -21.64
CA PRO A 332 15.19 2.23 -21.16
C PRO A 332 15.06 2.47 -19.66
N VAL A 333 13.89 2.22 -19.07
CA VAL A 333 13.65 2.37 -17.62
C VAL A 333 14.41 1.31 -16.83
N LEU A 334 14.22 0.04 -17.18
CA LEU A 334 14.87 -1.09 -16.50
C LEU A 334 16.39 -1.03 -16.66
N LEU A 335 16.90 -0.69 -17.86
CA LEU A 335 18.34 -0.55 -18.09
C LEU A 335 18.97 0.64 -17.36
N ALA A 336 18.24 1.74 -17.18
CA ALA A 336 18.71 2.90 -16.42
C ALA A 336 18.73 2.63 -14.91
N LEU A 337 17.78 1.82 -14.40
CA LEU A 337 17.70 1.47 -12.98
C LEU A 337 18.58 0.27 -12.61
N HIS A 338 18.79 -0.68 -13.52
CA HIS A 338 19.66 -1.82 -13.28
C HIS A 338 21.12 -1.36 -13.20
N PRO A 339 21.88 -1.74 -12.15
CA PRO A 339 23.27 -1.35 -12.02
C PRO A 339 24.12 -1.87 -13.19
N GLN A 340 25.25 -1.21 -13.43
CA GLN A 340 26.26 -1.62 -14.41
C GLN A 340 27.57 -1.89 -13.67
N PRO A 341 27.70 -3.04 -12.99
CA PRO A 341 28.92 -3.36 -12.25
C PRO A 341 30.13 -3.36 -13.19
N VAL A 342 31.25 -2.82 -12.72
CA VAL A 342 32.52 -2.81 -13.46
C VAL A 342 33.22 -4.15 -13.30
N GLU A 343 33.56 -4.80 -14.40
CA GLU A 343 34.27 -6.09 -14.39
C GLU A 343 35.60 -5.98 -13.63
N GLY A 344 35.81 -6.88 -12.67
CA GLY A 344 37.02 -6.90 -11.83
C GLY A 344 37.03 -5.91 -10.66
N ALA A 345 35.94 -5.18 -10.39
CA ALA A 345 35.87 -4.25 -9.26
C ALA A 345 35.85 -4.95 -7.89
N CYS A 346 35.44 -6.23 -7.84
CA CYS A 346 35.48 -7.02 -6.63
C CYS A 346 36.80 -7.81 -6.51
N ASP A 347 37.51 -7.63 -5.40
CA ASP A 347 38.73 -8.36 -5.06
C ASP A 347 38.39 -9.73 -4.41
N PRO A 348 38.62 -10.85 -5.11
CA PRO A 348 38.26 -12.17 -4.62
C PRO A 348 39.18 -12.68 -3.49
N GLU A 349 40.31 -12.03 -3.20
CA GLU A 349 41.20 -12.45 -2.10
C GLU A 349 40.69 -11.98 -0.73
N THR A 350 39.88 -10.91 -0.72
CA THR A 350 39.42 -10.26 0.53
C THR A 350 37.91 -10.23 0.69
N THR A 351 37.15 -10.48 -0.38
CA THR A 351 35.70 -10.28 -0.42
C THR A 351 35.00 -11.38 -1.24
N SER A 352 33.81 -11.79 -0.83
CA SER A 352 32.93 -12.66 -1.62
C SER A 352 32.38 -11.90 -2.82
N CYS A 353 32.78 -12.34 -4.01
CA CYS A 353 32.42 -11.73 -5.30
C CYS A 353 31.26 -12.43 -6.02
N LEU A 354 30.60 -13.40 -5.39
CA LEU A 354 29.47 -14.11 -5.99
C LEU A 354 28.36 -13.14 -6.42
N ARG A 355 27.90 -12.28 -5.51
CA ARG A 355 26.85 -11.30 -5.80
C ARG A 355 27.21 -10.36 -6.95
N HIS A 356 28.46 -9.87 -6.98
CA HIS A 356 28.97 -9.03 -8.05
C HIS A 356 28.91 -9.72 -9.42
N ARG A 357 29.36 -10.99 -9.50
CA ARG A 357 29.30 -11.78 -10.74
C ARG A 357 27.87 -12.05 -11.20
N LEU A 358 26.96 -12.33 -10.27
CA LEU A 358 25.53 -12.50 -10.58
C LEU A 358 24.89 -11.19 -11.07
N ALA A 359 25.26 -10.05 -10.50
CA ALA A 359 24.79 -8.74 -10.97
C ALA A 359 25.29 -8.41 -12.38
N MET A 360 26.55 -8.74 -12.70
CA MET A 360 27.09 -8.63 -14.06
C MET A 360 26.32 -9.52 -15.04
N LEU A 361 26.07 -10.79 -14.66
CA LEU A 361 25.31 -11.72 -15.49
C LEU A 361 23.88 -11.22 -15.74
N SER A 362 23.19 -10.77 -14.69
CA SER A 362 21.86 -10.15 -14.80
C SER A 362 21.86 -8.96 -15.74
N ARG A 363 22.85 -8.05 -15.63
CA ARG A 363 23.00 -6.91 -16.55
C ARG A 363 23.18 -7.37 -18.00
N ALA A 364 24.05 -8.34 -18.24
CA ALA A 364 24.37 -8.85 -19.56
C ALA A 364 23.19 -9.57 -20.23
N CYS A 365 22.31 -10.22 -19.45
CA CYS A 365 21.07 -10.80 -19.95
C CYS A 365 20.06 -9.76 -20.47
N LEU A 366 20.17 -8.50 -20.03
CA LEU A 366 19.26 -7.41 -20.42
C LEU A 366 19.86 -6.49 -21.49
N ASP A 367 21.15 -6.20 -21.38
CA ASP A 367 21.86 -5.19 -22.18
C ASP A 367 22.85 -5.84 -23.16
N ALA A 368 22.56 -5.81 -24.45
CA ALA A 368 23.47 -6.32 -25.48
C ALA A 368 24.79 -5.53 -25.58
N ALA A 369 24.85 -4.31 -25.04
CA ALA A 369 26.03 -3.45 -25.01
C ALA A 369 26.79 -3.51 -23.68
N HIS A 370 26.60 -4.57 -22.87
CA HIS A 370 27.18 -4.68 -21.53
C HIS A 370 28.73 -4.63 -21.49
N GLY A 371 29.42 -5.12 -22.53
CA GLY A 371 30.87 -4.97 -22.70
C GLY A 371 31.78 -5.88 -21.85
N TYR A 372 31.22 -6.89 -21.19
CA TYR A 372 31.99 -7.83 -20.34
C TYR A 372 32.76 -8.87 -21.16
N ALA A 373 33.98 -9.18 -20.73
CA ALA A 373 34.88 -10.10 -21.41
C ALA A 373 34.82 -11.55 -20.88
N ASP A 374 34.32 -11.78 -19.66
CA ASP A 374 34.20 -13.12 -19.07
C ASP A 374 33.48 -14.13 -20.00
N ALA A 375 34.20 -15.18 -20.40
CA ALA A 375 33.71 -16.16 -21.36
C ALA A 375 32.55 -17.01 -20.80
N VAL A 376 32.59 -17.38 -19.52
CA VAL A 376 31.56 -18.22 -18.89
C VAL A 376 30.25 -17.44 -18.77
N LEU A 377 30.34 -16.16 -18.42
CA LEU A 377 29.23 -15.21 -18.43
C LEU A 377 28.62 -15.11 -19.83
N ASN A 378 29.43 -14.81 -20.85
CA ASN A 378 28.95 -14.63 -22.22
C ASN A 378 28.32 -15.91 -22.81
N GLU A 379 28.87 -17.09 -22.52
CA GLU A 379 28.27 -18.37 -22.88
C GLU A 379 26.91 -18.58 -22.20
N THR A 380 26.79 -18.17 -20.94
CA THR A 380 25.54 -18.29 -20.17
C THR A 380 24.48 -17.31 -20.67
N VAL A 381 24.87 -16.08 -21.03
CA VAL A 381 23.99 -15.09 -21.69
C VAL A 381 23.48 -15.62 -23.03
N ALA A 382 24.35 -16.24 -23.83
CA ALA A 382 23.95 -16.87 -25.09
C ALA A 382 22.93 -18.01 -24.86
N ALA A 383 23.18 -18.88 -23.87
CA ALA A 383 22.26 -19.95 -23.49
C ALA A 383 20.91 -19.43 -22.97
N PHE A 384 20.93 -18.36 -22.16
CA PHE A 384 19.74 -17.67 -21.67
C PHE A 384 18.89 -17.15 -22.83
N HIS A 385 19.47 -16.43 -23.78
CA HIS A 385 18.76 -15.92 -24.95
C HIS A 385 18.25 -17.05 -25.87
N ALA A 386 19.03 -18.11 -26.06
CA ALA A 386 18.60 -19.29 -26.83
C ALA A 386 17.36 -19.94 -26.19
N THR A 387 17.33 -20.05 -24.87
CA THR A 387 16.19 -20.64 -24.13
C THR A 387 14.92 -19.79 -24.25
N LEU A 388 15.06 -18.48 -24.46
CA LEU A 388 13.95 -17.53 -24.64
C LEU A 388 13.54 -17.29 -26.09
N ALA A 389 14.22 -17.91 -27.06
CA ALA A 389 14.00 -17.66 -28.49
C ALA A 389 12.59 -18.05 -28.95
N GLU A 390 12.07 -19.17 -28.44
CA GLU A 390 10.78 -19.75 -28.87
C GLU A 390 9.61 -19.45 -27.91
N GLY A 391 9.84 -18.74 -26.79
CA GLY A 391 8.80 -18.52 -25.81
C GLY A 391 9.26 -17.82 -24.52
N PRO A 392 8.50 -17.93 -23.42
CA PRO A 392 8.86 -17.36 -22.13
C PRO A 392 9.84 -18.21 -21.31
N SER A 393 10.19 -19.42 -21.78
CA SER A 393 10.91 -20.44 -20.99
C SER A 393 10.17 -20.77 -19.67
N SER A 394 10.85 -21.37 -18.70
CA SER A 394 10.31 -21.71 -17.38
C SER A 394 11.32 -21.41 -16.27
N THR A 395 10.82 -21.23 -15.04
CA THR A 395 11.66 -21.05 -13.85
C THR A 395 12.62 -22.22 -13.66
N ALA A 396 12.20 -23.45 -13.96
CA ALA A 396 13.06 -24.63 -13.87
C ALA A 396 14.24 -24.59 -14.87
N GLN A 397 14.02 -24.09 -16.09
CA GLN A 397 15.11 -23.91 -17.06
C GLN A 397 16.09 -22.82 -16.62
N MET A 398 15.59 -21.70 -16.06
CA MET A 398 16.45 -20.65 -15.49
C MET A 398 17.26 -21.15 -14.31
N ALA A 399 16.65 -21.95 -13.45
CA ALA A 399 17.35 -22.60 -12.36
C ALA A 399 18.48 -23.50 -12.88
N GLY A 400 18.22 -24.30 -13.93
CA GLY A 400 19.26 -25.11 -14.58
C GLY A 400 20.45 -24.29 -15.08
N LEU A 401 20.20 -23.14 -15.74
CA LEU A 401 21.25 -22.23 -16.19
C LEU A 401 22.03 -21.60 -15.02
N ALA A 402 21.32 -21.15 -13.98
CA ALA A 402 21.92 -20.58 -12.78
C ALA A 402 22.84 -21.57 -12.05
N LEU A 403 22.38 -22.81 -11.87
CA LEU A 403 23.15 -23.88 -11.23
C LEU A 403 24.40 -24.24 -12.06
N ALA A 404 24.26 -24.30 -13.38
CA ALA A 404 25.40 -24.52 -14.27
C ALA A 404 26.43 -23.37 -14.19
N TYR A 405 25.96 -22.12 -14.18
CA TYR A 405 26.82 -20.95 -14.03
C TYR A 405 27.59 -20.96 -12.70
N VAL A 406 26.89 -21.20 -11.58
CA VAL A 406 27.53 -21.30 -10.25
C VAL A 406 28.53 -22.45 -10.21
N ALA A 407 28.19 -23.63 -10.75
CA ALA A 407 29.09 -24.78 -10.77
C ALA A 407 30.40 -24.48 -11.53
N ARG A 408 30.31 -23.74 -12.64
CA ARG A 408 31.47 -23.38 -13.48
C ARG A 408 32.31 -22.24 -12.90
N THR A 409 31.70 -21.38 -12.10
CA THR A 409 32.36 -20.15 -11.61
C THR A 409 32.71 -20.20 -10.13
N ARG A 410 32.28 -21.21 -9.37
CA ARG A 410 32.50 -21.33 -7.92
C ARG A 410 33.95 -21.08 -7.51
N ARG A 411 34.17 -20.24 -6.49
CA ARG A 411 35.48 -19.98 -5.88
C ARG A 411 35.43 -20.22 -4.37
N PRO A 412 36.55 -20.61 -3.72
CA PRO A 412 36.60 -20.71 -2.26
C PRO A 412 36.23 -19.39 -1.56
N SER A 413 36.60 -18.25 -2.15
CA SER A 413 36.32 -16.92 -1.59
C SER A 413 34.85 -16.52 -1.58
N ASP A 414 33.97 -17.26 -2.26
CA ASP A 414 32.52 -17.01 -2.19
C ASP A 414 31.96 -17.21 -0.78
N GLN A 415 32.68 -17.95 0.08
CA GLN A 415 32.33 -18.20 1.48
C GLN A 415 32.87 -17.14 2.45
N LEU A 416 33.59 -16.11 1.97
CA LEU A 416 34.10 -15.05 2.84
C LEU A 416 32.93 -14.24 3.44
N PRO A 417 33.03 -13.83 4.72
CA PRO A 417 31.96 -13.11 5.41
C PRO A 417 31.76 -11.68 4.88
N ARG A 418 32.81 -11.08 4.31
CA ARG A 418 32.73 -9.76 3.67
C ARG A 418 32.15 -9.93 2.27
N ILE A 419 30.95 -9.40 2.02
CA ILE A 419 30.27 -9.47 0.71
C ILE A 419 30.43 -8.13 -0.02
N HIS A 420 30.64 -8.18 -1.34
CA HIS A 420 30.69 -6.99 -2.18
C HIS A 420 29.28 -6.56 -2.58
N PHE A 421 28.86 -5.36 -2.16
CA PHE A 421 27.53 -4.82 -2.44
C PHE A 421 27.53 -3.69 -3.49
N ASP A 422 28.68 -3.05 -3.74
CA ASP A 422 28.80 -1.91 -4.65
C ASP A 422 28.31 -2.28 -6.05
N ASP A 423 27.39 -1.47 -6.59
CA ASP A 423 26.75 -1.67 -7.90
C ASP A 423 26.14 -3.07 -8.12
N THR A 424 25.58 -3.68 -7.07
CA THR A 424 24.91 -5.00 -7.17
C THR A 424 23.43 -5.01 -6.79
N VAL A 425 22.86 -3.88 -6.38
CA VAL A 425 21.48 -3.80 -5.90
C VAL A 425 20.56 -3.29 -7.00
N VAL A 426 19.53 -4.07 -7.33
CA VAL A 426 18.47 -3.71 -8.28
C VAL A 426 17.21 -3.34 -7.49
N ASP A 427 16.91 -2.05 -7.38
CA ASP A 427 15.99 -1.49 -6.38
C ASP A 427 14.50 -1.56 -6.74
N TYR A 428 14.18 -1.90 -7.98
CA TYR A 428 12.81 -2.13 -8.44
C TYR A 428 12.40 -3.61 -8.34
N ARG A 429 13.33 -4.52 -8.08
CA ARG A 429 13.02 -5.95 -7.97
C ARG A 429 12.44 -6.29 -6.62
N ASP A 430 11.70 -7.39 -6.57
CA ASP A 430 11.12 -7.88 -5.31
C ASP A 430 12.10 -8.77 -4.53
N ASP A 431 11.68 -9.28 -3.37
CA ASP A 431 12.50 -10.14 -2.51
C ASP A 431 12.50 -11.62 -2.92
N ASN A 432 11.85 -11.98 -4.03
CA ASN A 432 11.79 -13.33 -4.56
C ASN A 432 11.17 -14.38 -3.63
N ARG A 433 10.49 -14.00 -2.54
CA ARG A 433 9.90 -14.97 -1.59
C ARG A 433 8.92 -15.94 -2.27
N GLN A 434 8.27 -15.51 -3.35
CA GLN A 434 7.36 -16.30 -4.17
C GLN A 434 8.03 -17.48 -4.90
N LEU A 435 9.35 -17.42 -5.13
CA LEU A 435 10.06 -18.44 -5.89
C LEU A 435 10.28 -19.70 -5.07
N TRP A 436 10.04 -19.66 -3.75
CA TRP A 436 10.46 -20.70 -2.84
C TRP A 436 9.28 -21.37 -2.15
N ALA A 437 9.29 -22.70 -2.18
CA ALA A 437 8.50 -23.58 -1.36
C ALA A 437 9.45 -24.49 -0.57
N PHE A 438 9.06 -24.84 0.65
CA PHE A 438 9.86 -25.64 1.58
C PHE A 438 9.09 -26.92 1.93
N ILE A 439 9.80 -28.03 2.13
CA ILE A 439 9.22 -29.35 2.44
C ILE A 439 9.03 -29.54 3.95
N GLU A 440 9.89 -28.94 4.77
CA GLU A 440 9.85 -29.02 6.24
C GLU A 440 9.84 -27.61 6.84
N GLU A 441 9.00 -27.41 7.88
CA GLU A 441 8.99 -26.18 8.69
C GLU A 441 10.31 -26.04 9.47
N GLY A 442 11.35 -25.49 8.83
CA GLY A 442 12.65 -25.20 9.42
C GLY A 442 12.80 -23.74 9.87
N ASP A 443 13.88 -23.44 10.60
CA ASP A 443 14.19 -22.09 11.15
C ASP A 443 14.19 -20.95 10.10
N GLU A 444 14.37 -21.27 8.80
CA GLU A 444 14.35 -20.27 7.72
C GLU A 444 12.93 -19.85 7.30
N GLU A 445 11.90 -20.66 7.53
CA GLU A 445 10.51 -20.31 7.21
C GLU A 445 9.97 -19.20 8.12
N GLU A 446 10.41 -19.16 9.38
CA GLU A 446 10.08 -18.11 10.34
C GLU A 446 10.62 -16.73 9.90
N ALA A 447 11.64 -16.69 9.02
CA ALA A 447 12.26 -15.45 8.57
C ALA A 447 11.43 -14.67 7.53
N PHE A 448 10.47 -15.31 6.86
CA PHE A 448 9.68 -14.74 5.76
C PHE A 448 8.19 -14.49 6.08
N ASP A 449 7.79 -14.72 7.34
CA ASP A 449 6.53 -14.37 8.02
C ASP A 449 5.42 -15.45 8.09
N THR A 450 4.78 -15.50 9.26
CA THR A 450 3.77 -16.45 9.73
C THR A 450 2.55 -16.58 8.80
N ARG A 451 2.53 -17.65 8.00
CA ARG A 451 1.40 -17.97 7.12
C ARG A 451 0.25 -18.60 7.91
N LYS A 452 -0.80 -17.83 8.20
CA LYS A 452 -2.10 -18.42 8.53
C LYS A 452 -2.82 -18.81 7.25
N GLU A 453 -3.35 -20.03 7.28
CA GLU A 453 -4.03 -20.77 6.21
C GLU A 453 -4.87 -19.92 5.26
N THR A 454 -4.76 -20.25 3.98
CA THR A 454 -5.60 -19.77 2.88
C THR A 454 -7.06 -20.10 3.19
N ARG A 455 -7.81 -19.11 3.69
CA ARG A 455 -9.27 -19.15 3.60
C ARG A 455 -9.65 -18.78 2.17
N GLU A 456 -10.32 -19.69 1.49
CA GLU A 456 -11.00 -19.42 0.22
C GLU A 456 -11.91 -18.19 0.39
N THR A 457 -11.49 -17.05 -0.16
CA THR A 457 -12.27 -15.81 -0.12
C THR A 457 -13.44 -15.95 -1.09
N GLU A 458 -14.66 -15.90 -0.58
CA GLU A 458 -15.86 -15.77 -1.40
C GLU A 458 -15.75 -14.54 -2.32
N ALA A 459 -16.28 -14.66 -3.55
CA ALA A 459 -16.26 -13.58 -4.53
C ALA A 459 -16.91 -12.30 -3.95
N PRO A 460 -16.28 -11.12 -4.10
CA PRO A 460 -16.77 -9.88 -3.49
C PRO A 460 -18.16 -9.50 -4.01
N GLN A 461 -19.09 -9.22 -3.09
CA GLN A 461 -20.51 -8.95 -3.38
C GLN A 461 -20.79 -7.53 -3.96
N GLY A 462 -19.78 -6.69 -4.17
CA GLY A 462 -19.93 -5.35 -4.74
C GLY A 462 -18.60 -4.66 -5.04
N LEU A 463 -18.65 -3.59 -5.84
CA LEU A 463 -17.50 -2.71 -6.06
C LEU A 463 -17.43 -1.65 -4.94
N PRO A 464 -16.24 -1.20 -4.54
CA PRO A 464 -16.10 -0.13 -3.56
C PRO A 464 -16.73 1.18 -4.06
N PRO A 465 -17.33 2.00 -3.17
CA PRO A 465 -17.96 3.26 -3.54
C PRO A 465 -16.96 4.21 -4.20
N ARG A 466 -17.41 4.94 -5.20
CA ARG A 466 -16.61 5.98 -5.88
C ARG A 466 -17.13 7.35 -5.51
N HIS A 467 -16.22 8.18 -5.01
CA HIS A 467 -16.55 9.56 -4.68
C HIS A 467 -16.28 10.48 -5.88
N TYR A 468 -17.19 11.43 -6.09
CA TYR A 468 -17.06 12.48 -7.09
C TYR A 468 -17.19 13.86 -6.43
N PRO A 469 -16.40 14.83 -6.88
CA PRO A 469 -16.56 16.21 -6.44
C PRO A 469 -17.82 16.84 -7.06
N GLU A 470 -18.53 17.68 -6.30
CA GLU A 470 -19.70 18.42 -6.80
C GLU A 470 -19.68 19.89 -6.34
N TRP A 471 -20.29 20.75 -7.17
CA TRP A 471 -20.45 22.17 -6.86
C TRP A 471 -21.67 22.39 -5.96
N ASP A 472 -21.44 22.92 -4.76
CA ASP A 472 -22.51 23.28 -3.83
C ASP A 472 -22.95 24.73 -4.10
N GLN A 473 -24.15 24.90 -4.67
CA GLN A 473 -24.72 26.22 -4.95
C GLN A 473 -25.05 27.03 -3.70
N ALA A 474 -25.35 26.40 -2.56
CA ALA A 474 -25.77 27.12 -1.36
C ALA A 474 -24.59 27.78 -0.64
N THR A 475 -23.40 27.21 -0.78
CA THR A 475 -22.17 27.71 -0.14
C THR A 475 -21.16 28.30 -1.15
N GLU A 476 -21.54 28.34 -2.43
CA GLU A 476 -20.70 28.78 -3.57
C GLU A 476 -19.27 28.18 -3.53
N SER A 477 -19.19 26.91 -3.15
CA SER A 477 -17.90 26.22 -2.95
C SER A 477 -17.89 24.86 -3.62
N TYR A 478 -16.71 24.48 -4.12
CA TYR A 478 -16.49 23.18 -4.72
C TYR A 478 -16.14 22.17 -3.63
N ARG A 479 -16.96 21.14 -3.45
CA ARG A 479 -16.77 20.13 -2.40
C ARG A 479 -16.15 18.86 -3.01
N PRO A 480 -14.87 18.56 -2.71
CA PRO A 480 -14.28 17.30 -3.10
C PRO A 480 -15.01 16.14 -2.39
N ASP A 481 -15.29 15.08 -3.14
CA ASP A 481 -15.82 13.79 -2.66
C ASP A 481 -17.20 13.83 -1.97
N TRP A 482 -18.00 14.86 -2.26
CA TRP A 482 -19.34 15.06 -1.68
C TRP A 482 -20.34 13.96 -2.07
N VAL A 483 -20.24 13.42 -3.28
CA VAL A 483 -21.18 12.43 -3.80
C VAL A 483 -20.56 11.04 -3.76
N SER A 484 -21.19 10.11 -3.06
CA SER A 484 -20.82 8.69 -3.05
C SER A 484 -21.69 7.92 -4.05
N LEU A 485 -21.07 7.42 -5.12
CA LEU A 485 -21.72 6.51 -6.07
C LEU A 485 -21.43 5.06 -5.67
N TYR A 486 -22.49 4.31 -5.34
CA TYR A 486 -22.42 2.88 -5.05
C TYR A 486 -22.82 2.10 -6.30
N GLU A 487 -21.85 1.47 -6.96
CA GLU A 487 -22.11 0.55 -8.07
C GLU A 487 -22.27 -0.87 -7.53
N ALA A 488 -23.50 -1.38 -7.55
CA ALA A 488 -23.74 -2.78 -7.27
C ALA A 488 -23.29 -3.64 -8.47
N LEU A 489 -22.51 -4.70 -8.22
CA LEU A 489 -22.34 -5.76 -9.20
C LEU A 489 -23.70 -6.44 -9.36
N HIS A 490 -24.31 -6.30 -10.54
CA HIS A 490 -25.60 -6.95 -10.77
C HIS A 490 -25.38 -8.47 -10.71
N PRO A 491 -26.05 -9.21 -9.79
CA PRO A 491 -25.91 -10.65 -9.75
C PRO A 491 -26.29 -11.24 -11.10
N ALA A 492 -25.59 -12.29 -11.53
CA ALA A 492 -25.95 -13.02 -12.74
C ALA A 492 -27.42 -13.46 -12.62
N GLY A 493 -28.29 -12.87 -13.44
CA GLY A 493 -29.71 -13.22 -13.45
C GLY A 493 -29.92 -14.63 -13.98
N GLU A 494 -31.01 -15.27 -13.59
CA GLU A 494 -31.41 -16.55 -14.15
C GLU A 494 -31.77 -16.35 -15.65
N ALA A 495 -30.89 -16.78 -16.56
CA ALA A 495 -31.09 -16.64 -18.01
C ALA A 495 -32.44 -17.22 -18.47
N ALA A 496 -32.88 -18.31 -17.83
CA ALA A 496 -34.17 -18.94 -18.10
C ALA A 496 -35.38 -18.03 -17.85
N LYS A 497 -35.24 -16.96 -17.05
CA LYS A 497 -36.30 -15.97 -16.85
C LYS A 497 -36.48 -15.08 -18.07
N ILE A 498 -35.39 -14.76 -18.77
CA ILE A 498 -35.41 -14.06 -20.07
C ILE A 498 -36.04 -14.98 -21.11
N ASP A 499 -35.62 -16.24 -21.16
CA ASP A 499 -36.18 -17.23 -22.09
C ASP A 499 -37.69 -17.39 -21.89
N ARG A 500 -38.16 -17.57 -20.64
CA ARG A 500 -39.60 -17.65 -20.32
C ARG A 500 -40.37 -16.38 -20.67
N LEU A 501 -39.78 -15.20 -20.50
CA LEU A 501 -40.38 -13.92 -20.89
C LEU A 501 -40.49 -13.81 -22.42
N LEU A 502 -39.44 -14.17 -23.15
CA LEU A 502 -39.42 -14.20 -24.62
C LEU A 502 -40.42 -15.22 -25.16
N GLU A 503 -40.57 -16.38 -24.50
CA GLU A 503 -41.56 -17.40 -24.85
C GLU A 503 -42.99 -16.91 -24.59
N LYS A 504 -43.26 -16.38 -23.40
CA LYS A 504 -44.57 -15.81 -23.02
C LYS A 504 -45.02 -14.71 -23.98
N HIS A 505 -44.08 -13.91 -24.48
CA HIS A 505 -44.37 -12.80 -25.40
C HIS A 505 -43.93 -13.07 -26.84
N ALA A 506 -43.73 -14.33 -27.23
CA ALA A 506 -43.20 -14.71 -28.55
C ALA A 506 -44.02 -14.17 -29.74
N ALA A 507 -45.33 -13.99 -29.57
CA ALA A 507 -46.19 -13.37 -30.58
C ALA A 507 -45.91 -11.86 -30.76
N LEU A 508 -45.72 -11.14 -29.64
CA LEU A 508 -45.37 -9.72 -29.64
C LEU A 508 -43.96 -9.51 -30.20
N ALA A 509 -42.99 -10.31 -29.76
CA ALA A 509 -41.62 -10.29 -30.25
C ALA A 509 -41.56 -10.49 -31.78
N ARG A 510 -42.30 -11.49 -32.31
CA ARG A 510 -42.41 -11.71 -33.77
C ARG A 510 -43.11 -10.57 -34.53
N ARG A 511 -43.99 -9.81 -33.88
CA ARG A 511 -44.64 -8.63 -34.48
C ARG A 511 -43.68 -7.43 -34.50
N LEU A 512 -42.99 -7.18 -33.40
CA LEU A 512 -41.97 -6.14 -33.29
C LEU A 512 -40.83 -6.39 -34.27
N MET A 513 -40.34 -7.63 -34.38
CA MET A 513 -39.28 -7.98 -35.33
C MET A 513 -39.71 -7.76 -36.77
N ARG A 514 -40.97 -8.09 -37.14
CA ARG A 514 -41.53 -7.76 -38.46
C ARG A 514 -41.62 -6.25 -38.71
N LEU A 515 -41.99 -5.45 -37.71
CA LEU A 515 -42.00 -3.99 -37.83
C LEU A 515 -40.59 -3.41 -37.97
N LEU A 516 -39.63 -3.98 -37.24
CA LEU A 516 -38.22 -3.59 -37.30
C LEU A 516 -37.57 -3.96 -38.65
N ASP A 517 -37.94 -5.11 -39.22
CA ASP A 517 -37.53 -5.51 -40.57
C ASP A 517 -38.18 -4.65 -41.67
N LEU A 518 -39.38 -4.13 -41.43
CA LEU A 518 -40.02 -3.14 -42.32
C LEU A 518 -39.35 -1.76 -42.26
N ILE A 519 -38.73 -1.42 -41.12
CA ILE A 519 -38.03 -0.14 -40.88
C ILE A 519 -36.55 -0.24 -41.24
N LYS A 520 -35.96 -1.45 -41.27
CA LYS A 520 -34.60 -1.66 -41.76
C LYS A 520 -34.51 -1.15 -43.20
N PRO A 521 -33.65 -0.16 -43.48
CA PRO A 521 -33.55 0.40 -44.82
C PRO A 521 -33.18 -0.71 -45.79
N GLN A 522 -34.03 -0.93 -46.81
CA GLN A 522 -33.67 -1.81 -47.91
C GLN A 522 -32.37 -1.26 -48.51
N ASN A 523 -31.37 -2.14 -48.66
CA ASN A 523 -30.06 -1.80 -49.21
C ASN A 523 -30.19 -0.87 -50.42
N LYS A 524 -29.30 0.12 -50.52
CA LYS A 524 -29.23 1.10 -51.62
C LYS A 524 -29.50 0.41 -52.97
N GLN A 525 -30.67 0.65 -53.54
CA GLN A 525 -31.02 0.14 -54.86
C GLN A 525 -30.36 1.09 -55.89
N ARG A 526 -29.44 0.57 -56.72
CA ARG A 526 -28.82 1.36 -57.79
C ARG A 526 -29.88 1.68 -58.85
N ILE A 527 -30.39 2.91 -58.83
CA ILE A 527 -31.25 3.44 -59.89
C ILE A 527 -30.31 3.92 -61.01
N ARG A 528 -30.38 3.30 -62.19
CA ARG A 528 -29.58 3.72 -63.36
C ARG A 528 -30.25 4.92 -64.05
N TYR A 529 -29.43 5.81 -64.63
CA TYR A 529 -29.82 7.02 -65.37
C TYR A 529 -30.32 8.20 -64.52
N GLN A 530 -29.66 8.49 -63.39
CA GLN A 530 -29.77 9.83 -62.77
C GLN A 530 -28.57 10.69 -63.17
N GLU A 531 -28.81 11.96 -63.46
CA GLU A 531 -27.83 12.87 -64.06
C GLU A 531 -26.74 13.34 -63.08
N ASP A 532 -26.89 13.19 -61.75
CA ASP A 532 -25.86 13.58 -60.78
C ASP A 532 -25.60 12.52 -59.68
N GLY A 533 -24.41 11.89 -59.75
CA GLY A 533 -23.79 10.97 -58.76
C GLY A 533 -23.88 9.48 -59.14
N SER A 534 -22.89 8.59 -58.92
CA SER A 534 -21.55 8.64 -58.31
C SER A 534 -20.59 7.86 -59.22
N GLU A 535 -20.52 8.25 -60.48
CA GLU A 535 -19.44 7.92 -61.40
C GLU A 535 -18.84 9.24 -61.90
N LEU A 536 -18.31 10.01 -60.95
CA LEU A 536 -17.11 10.83 -61.08
C LEU A 536 -16.31 10.68 -59.78
#